data_AF-A0A7Y2H6Y5-F1
#
_entry.id   AF-A0A7Y2H6Y5-F1
#
_cell.length_a   1.000
_cell.length_b   1.000
_cell.length_c   1.000
_cell.angle_alpha   90.00
_cell.angle_beta   90.00
_cell.angle_gamma   90.00
#
_symmetry.space_group_name_H-M   'P 1'
#
loop_
_entity.id
_entity.type
_entity.pdbx_description
1 polymer ?
#
loop_
_entity_poly.entity_id
_entity_poly.type
_entity_poly.pdbx_seq_one_letter_code
_entity_poly.pdbx_strand_id
1 'polypeptide(L)'
;VAAVFISQALGFDLTFGSQLTIVLTALLASIGSAAVPGAGMVMLVIVLEAIGFPADKLAIGLALIFAVDRPLDMCRTVVNVTGDATVSMMVAKSLGRTLHPKVKNWDDNLDEVK
;
A
#
# COMPACT_ATOMS: atom_id res chain seq x y z
N VAL A 1 2.47 7.19 5.90
CA VAL A 1 1.37 7.80 6.70
C VAL A 1 1.32 7.24 8.12
N ALA A 2 1.12 5.93 8.32
CA ALA A 2 1.03 5.32 9.65
C ALA A 2 2.22 5.64 10.58
N ALA A 3 3.46 5.57 10.10
CA ALA A 3 4.65 5.94 10.88
C ALA A 3 4.60 7.40 11.36
N VAL A 4 4.24 8.33 10.47
CA VAL A 4 4.09 9.76 10.80
C VAL A 4 2.98 9.97 11.83
N PHE A 5 1.84 9.29 11.66
CA PHE A 5 0.74 9.32 12.62
C PHE A 5 1.18 8.83 14.00
N ILE A 6 1.86 7.69 14.09
CA ILE A 6 2.38 7.13 15.35
C ILE A 6 3.33 8.12 16.02
N SER A 7 4.28 8.68 15.26
CA SER A 7 5.23 9.66 15.79
C SER A 7 4.52 10.88 16.38
N GLN A 8 3.53 11.43 15.66
CA GLN A 8 2.77 12.58 16.16
C GLN A 8 1.90 12.23 17.37
N ALA A 9 1.23 11.07 17.35
CA ALA A 9 0.35 10.62 18.43
C ALA A 9 1.12 10.34 19.73
N LEU A 10 2.38 9.88 19.65
CA LEU A 10 3.22 9.53 20.80
C LEU A 10 4.28 10.59 21.13
N GLY A 11 4.20 11.77 20.49
CA GLY A 11 5.08 12.91 20.77
C GLY A 11 6.55 12.68 20.38
N PHE A 12 6.82 11.86 19.37
CA PHE A 12 8.14 11.68 18.80
C PHE A 12 8.39 12.73 17.72
N ASP A 13 9.42 13.56 17.91
CA ASP A 13 9.72 14.66 17.00
C ASP A 13 10.26 14.13 15.65
N LEU A 14 9.66 14.61 14.57
CA LEU A 14 9.99 14.20 13.20
C LEU A 14 10.70 15.33 12.48
N THR A 15 12.03 15.23 12.43
CA THR A 15 12.83 16.09 11.57
C THR A 15 12.50 15.87 10.10
N PHE A 16 12.82 16.85 9.26
CA PHE A 16 12.69 16.71 7.81
C PHE A 16 13.49 15.51 7.26
N GLY A 17 14.67 15.25 7.83
CA GLY A 17 15.49 14.09 7.48
C GLY A 17 14.77 12.77 7.80
N SER A 18 14.14 12.66 8.97
CA SER A 18 13.35 11.47 9.36
C SER A 18 12.19 11.23 8.41
N GLN A 19 11.52 12.28 7.94
CA GLN A 19 10.43 12.15 6.96
C GLN A 19 10.93 11.64 5.61
N LEU A 20 12.09 12.11 5.15
CA LEU A 20 12.72 11.60 3.94
C LEU A 20 13.10 10.12 4.09
N THR A 21 13.69 9.74 5.23
CA THR A 21 13.99 8.34 5.55
C THR A 21 12.74 7.47 5.55
N ILE A 22 11.62 7.93 6.11
CA ILE A 22 10.34 7.20 6.06
C ILE A 22 9.95 6.89 4.61
N VAL A 23 9.99 7.89 3.73
CA VAL A 23 9.60 7.74 2.32
C VAL A 23 10.53 6.76 1.61
N LEU A 24 11.85 6.93 1.75
CA LEU A 24 12.84 6.10 1.09
C LEU A 24 12.79 4.65 1.57
N THR A 25 12.77 4.43 2.90
CA THR A 25 12.70 3.09 3.48
C THR A 25 11.39 2.40 3.12
N ALA A 26 10.25 3.11 3.16
CA ALA A 26 8.96 2.54 2.77
C ALA A 26 8.94 2.15 1.28
N LEU A 27 9.51 2.99 0.40
CA LEU A 27 9.61 2.69 -1.02
C LEU A 27 10.47 1.44 -1.27
N LEU A 28 11.66 1.38 -0.67
CA LEU A 28 12.57 0.24 -0.80
C LEU A 28 11.96 -1.05 -0.23
N ALA A 29 11.32 -0.96 0.94
CA ALA A 29 10.62 -2.09 1.55
C ALA A 29 9.45 -2.59 0.68
N SER A 30 8.75 -1.69 -0.02
CA SER A 30 7.64 -2.04 -0.91
C SER A 30 8.09 -2.87 -2.12
N ILE A 31 9.33 -2.71 -2.59
CA ILE A 31 9.87 -3.51 -3.71
C ILE A 31 10.13 -4.95 -3.26
N GLY A 32 10.61 -5.14 -2.03
CA GLY A 32 10.98 -6.45 -1.49
C GLY A 32 9.85 -7.22 -0.79
N SER A 33 8.67 -6.62 -0.63
CA SER A 33 7.57 -7.24 0.10
C SER A 33 6.75 -8.17 -0.80
N ALA A 34 6.73 -9.46 -0.48
CA ALA A 34 5.80 -10.40 -1.10
C ALA A 34 4.35 -10.07 -0.70
N ALA A 35 3.39 -10.25 -1.62
CA ALA A 35 1.98 -9.99 -1.35
C ALA A 35 1.41 -11.05 -0.38
N VAL A 36 1.53 -10.78 0.92
CA VAL A 36 0.97 -11.62 1.99
C VAL A 36 0.05 -10.78 2.90
N PRO A 37 -1.09 -11.33 3.37
CA PRO A 37 -1.95 -10.64 4.31
C PRO A 37 -1.20 -10.23 5.58
N GLY A 38 -1.36 -8.98 6.03
CA GLY A 38 -0.69 -8.46 7.23
C GLY A 38 0.77 -7.99 7.02
N ALA A 39 1.28 -7.98 5.78
CA ALA A 39 2.60 -7.41 5.46
C ALA A 39 2.76 -5.94 5.89
N GLY A 40 1.64 -5.19 5.97
CA GLY A 40 1.63 -3.79 6.38
C GLY A 40 2.20 -3.54 7.78
N MET A 41 1.95 -4.43 8.74
CA MET A 41 2.45 -4.31 10.11
C MET A 41 3.96 -4.54 10.19
N VAL A 42 4.49 -5.52 9.46
CA VAL A 42 5.93 -5.79 9.41
C VAL A 42 6.67 -4.61 8.77
N MET A 43 6.13 -4.08 7.67
CA MET A 43 6.69 -2.90 7.01
C MET A 43 6.70 -1.67 7.93
N LEU A 44 5.65 -1.50 8.74
CA LEU A 44 5.57 -0.40 9.69
C LEU A 44 6.66 -0.48 10.77
N VAL A 45 6.98 -1.67 11.26
CA VAL A 45 8.10 -1.88 12.20
C VAL A 45 9.43 -1.43 11.58
N ILE A 46 9.73 -1.91 10.38
CA ILE A 46 10.97 -1.57 9.66
C ILE A 46 11.12 -0.06 9.49
N VAL A 47 10.04 0.63 9.13
CA VAL A 47 10.05 2.09 8.94
C VAL A 47 10.25 2.84 10.25
N LEU A 48 9.63 2.41 11.35
CA LEU A 48 9.79 3.02 12.67
C LEU A 48 11.22 2.81 13.22
N GLU A 49 11.77 1.62 13.05
CA GLU A 49 13.16 1.32 13.43
C GLU A 49 14.16 2.17 12.63
N ALA A 50 13.91 2.37 11.33
CA ALA A 50 14.79 3.15 10.45
C ALA A 50 14.91 4.63 10.83
N ILE A 51 13.92 5.19 11.54
CA ILE A 51 13.99 6.57 12.07
C ILE A 51 14.40 6.64 13.54
N GLY A 52 14.77 5.51 14.15
CA GLY A 52 15.15 5.44 15.56
C GLY A 52 13.99 5.64 16.52
N PHE A 53 12.79 5.18 16.15
CA PHE A 53 11.63 5.26 17.05
C PHE A 53 11.90 4.46 18.35
N PRO A 54 11.52 4.98 19.53
CA PRO A 54 11.83 4.33 20.81
C PRO A 54 11.23 2.92 20.92
N ALA A 55 12.07 1.92 21.22
CA ALA A 55 11.67 0.52 21.26
C ALA A 55 10.61 0.23 22.34
N ASP A 56 10.64 0.96 23.45
CA ASP A 56 9.65 0.90 24.54
C ASP A 56 8.26 1.36 24.10
N LYS A 57 8.18 2.26 23.11
CA LYS A 57 6.91 2.80 22.57
C LYS A 57 6.42 2.05 21.34
N LEU A 58 7.23 1.17 20.75
CA LEU A 58 6.95 0.53 19.47
C LEU A 58 5.66 -0.32 19.54
N ALA A 59 5.50 -1.12 20.60
CA ALA A 59 4.30 -1.94 20.80
C ALA A 59 3.02 -1.09 20.89
N ILE A 60 3.08 0.05 21.60
CA ILE A 60 1.95 0.97 21.73
C ILE A 60 1.63 1.61 20.36
N GLY A 61 2.66 2.02 19.62
CA GLY A 61 2.50 2.57 18.26
C GLY A 61 1.81 1.59 17.31
N LEU A 62 2.23 0.32 17.31
CA LEU A 62 1.59 -0.72 16.51
C LEU A 62 0.14 -0.97 16.93
N ALA A 63 -0.16 -0.96 18.24
CA ALA A 63 -1.51 -1.15 18.75
C ALA A 63 -2.48 -0.05 18.26
N LEU A 64 -2.02 1.19 18.08
CA LEU A 64 -2.83 2.28 17.53
C LEU A 64 -3.31 2.02 16.09
N ILE A 65 -2.54 1.25 15.31
CA ILE A 65 -2.86 0.93 13.92
C ILE A 65 -3.59 -0.41 13.80
N PHE A 66 -3.42 -1.30 14.77
CA PHE A 66 -3.90 -2.68 14.70
C PHE A 66 -5.39 -2.81 14.34
N ALA A 67 -6.24 -1.98 14.95
CA ALA A 67 -7.69 -2.01 14.70
C ALA A 67 -8.07 -1.59 13.26
N VAL A 68 -7.27 -0.72 12.64
CA VAL A 68 -7.53 -0.21 11.29
C VAL A 68 -6.69 -0.89 10.21
N ASP A 69 -5.73 -1.74 10.59
CA ASP A 69 -4.84 -2.38 9.63
C ASP A 69 -5.60 -3.21 8.59
N ARG A 70 -6.63 -3.97 9.01
CA ARG A 70 -7.42 -4.80 8.09
C ARG A 70 -8.14 -4.04 6.97
N PRO A 71 -8.97 -3.01 7.25
CA PRO A 71 -9.56 -2.23 6.17
C PRO A 71 -8.51 -1.49 5.34
N LEU A 72 -7.43 -1.01 5.96
CA LEU A 72 -6.34 -0.35 5.22
C LEU A 72 -5.58 -1.31 4.28
N ASP A 73 -5.42 -2.57 4.67
CA ASP A 73 -4.79 -3.61 3.86
C ASP A 73 -5.62 -3.93 2.60
N MET A 74 -6.95 -3.97 2.75
CA MET A 74 -7.86 -4.11 1.61
C MET A 74 -7.75 -2.91 0.65
N CYS A 75 -7.76 -1.68 1.17
CA CYS A 75 -7.57 -0.48 0.35
C CYS A 75 -6.23 -0.49 -0.39
N ARG A 76 -5.15 -0.91 0.30
CA ARG A 76 -3.81 -1.02 -0.30
C ARG A 76 -3.81 -2.01 -1.46
N THR A 77 -4.45 -3.15 -1.29
CA THR A 77 -4.56 -4.18 -2.34
C THR A 77 -5.29 -3.63 -3.58
N VAL A 78 -6.39 -2.92 -3.39
CA VAL A 78 -7.16 -2.31 -4.50
C VAL A 78 -6.30 -1.32 -5.30
N VAL A 79 -5.59 -0.43 -4.62
CA VAL A 79 -4.74 0.59 -5.27
C VAL A 79 -3.59 -0.07 -6.03
N ASN A 80 -2.94 -1.07 -5.43
CA ASN A 80 -1.84 -1.79 -6.08
C ASN A 80 -2.30 -2.50 -7.36
N VAL A 81 -3.39 -3.27 -7.30
CA VAL A 81 -3.94 -3.97 -8.48
C VAL A 81 -4.38 -2.99 -9.57
N THR A 82 -4.99 -1.86 -9.19
CA THR A 82 -5.39 -0.82 -10.15
C THR A 82 -4.16 -0.17 -10.81
N GLY A 83 -3.08 0.04 -10.04
CA GLY A 83 -1.80 0.53 -10.55
C GLY A 83 -1.19 -0.42 -11.58
N ASP A 84 -1.11 -1.70 -11.25
CA ASP A 84 -0.57 -2.73 -12.15
C ASP A 84 -1.36 -2.83 -13.47
N ALA A 85 -2.69 -2.79 -13.39
CA ALA A 85 -3.55 -2.76 -14.57
C ALA A 85 -3.31 -1.50 -15.42
N THR A 86 -3.18 -0.34 -14.78
CA THR A 86 -2.96 0.94 -15.46
C THR A 86 -1.61 0.96 -16.17
N VAL A 87 -0.53 0.53 -15.50
CA VAL A 87 0.81 0.46 -16.07
C VAL A 87 0.85 -0.56 -17.21
N SER A 88 0.22 -1.73 -17.04
CA SER A 88 0.13 -2.75 -18.09
C SER A 88 -0.53 -2.19 -19.37
N MET A 89 -1.65 -1.47 -19.22
CA MET A 89 -2.34 -0.82 -20.34
C MET A 89 -1.48 0.28 -20.99
N MET A 90 -0.79 1.09 -20.18
CA MET A 90 0.08 2.15 -20.66
C MET A 90 1.26 1.59 -21.47
N VAL A 91 1.89 0.53 -20.97
CA VAL A 91 2.99 -0.18 -21.66
C VAL A 91 2.49 -0.81 -22.96
N ALA A 92 1.35 -1.52 -22.93
CA ALA A 92 0.75 -2.12 -24.13
C ALA A 92 0.50 -1.06 -25.22
N LYS A 93 -0.09 0.09 -24.85
CA LYS A 93 -0.31 1.21 -25.77
C LYS A 93 1.01 1.79 -26.30
N SER A 94 2.03 1.95 -25.46
CA SER A 94 3.34 2.47 -25.87
C SER A 94 4.06 1.58 -26.90
N LEU A 95 3.79 0.28 -26.86
CA LEU A 95 4.31 -0.71 -27.80
C LEU A 95 3.42 -0.92 -29.04
N GLY A 96 2.40 -0.08 -29.23
CA GLY A 96 1.44 -0.21 -30.34
C GLY A 96 0.53 -1.44 -30.23
N ARG A 97 0.49 -2.12 -29.08
CA ARG A 97 -0.43 -3.24 -28.83
C ARG A 97 -1.75 -2.69 -28.32
N THR A 98 -2.63 -2.33 -29.24
CA THR A 98 -4.03 -2.03 -28.93
C THR A 98 -4.73 -3.31 -28.49
N LEU A 99 -4.90 -3.46 -27.18
CA LEU A 99 -5.83 -4.43 -26.63
C LEU A 99 -7.23 -4.02 -27.11
N HIS A 100 -7.91 -4.92 -27.82
CA HIS A 100 -9.32 -4.82 -28.11
C HIS A 100 -10.03 -5.69 -27.07
N PRO A 101 -10.26 -5.18 -25.84
CA PRO A 101 -10.95 -5.96 -24.83
C PRO A 101 -12.34 -6.32 -25.37
N LYS A 102 -12.69 -7.60 -25.35
CA LYS A 102 -14.08 -8.03 -25.51
C LYS A 102 -14.81 -7.59 -24.25
N VAL A 103 -15.38 -6.39 -24.29
CA VAL A 103 -16.21 -5.86 -23.21
C VAL A 103 -17.38 -6.79 -23.04
N LYS A 104 -17.50 -7.39 -21.84
CA LYS A 104 -18.64 -8.22 -21.49
C LYS A 104 -19.66 -7.32 -20.79
N ASN A 105 -20.79 -7.04 -21.44
CA ASN A 105 -21.87 -6.27 -20.83
C ASN A 105 -22.81 -7.19 -20.05
N TRP A 106 -23.60 -6.59 -19.17
CA TRP A 106 -24.55 -7.30 -18.32
C TRP A 106 -25.69 -7.94 -19.13
N ASP A 107 -25.95 -7.43 -20.33
CA ASP A 107 -27.02 -7.82 -21.25
C ASP A 107 -26.55 -8.71 -22.41
N ASP A 108 -25.27 -9.10 -22.48
CA ASP A 108 -24.72 -9.89 -23.58
C ASP A 108 -25.43 -11.24 -23.83
N ASN A 109 -26.10 -11.81 -22.82
CA ASN A 109 -26.85 -13.07 -22.91
C ASN A 109 -28.36 -12.88 -22.67
N LEU A 110 -28.87 -11.64 -22.68
CA LEU A 110 -30.26 -11.35 -22.34
C LEU A 110 -31.24 -12.05 -23.29
N ASP A 111 -30.84 -12.23 -24.55
CA ASP A 111 -31.66 -12.89 -25.58
C ASP A 111 -31.57 -14.42 -25.54
N GLU A 112 -30.64 -15.01 -24.77
CA GLU A 112 -30.56 -16.47 -24.56
C GLU A 112 -31.51 -16.95 -23.43
N VAL A 113 -31.96 -16.03 -22.59
CA VAL A 113 -32.82 -16.29 -21.41
C VAL A 113 -34.24 -15.72 -21.54
N LYS A 114 -34.58 -15.11 -22.69
CA LYS A 114 -35.95 -14.74 -23.07
C LYS A 114 -36.63 -15.90 -23.79
#